data_AF-A0A7S2VZG6-F1
#
_entry.id   AF-A0A7S2VZG6-F1
#
_cell.length_a   1.000
_cell.length_b   1.000
_cell.length_c   1.000
_cell.angle_alpha   90.00
_cell.angle_beta   90.00
_cell.angle_gamma   90.00
#
_symmetry.space_group_name_H-M   'P 1'
#
loop_
_entity.id
_entity.type
_entity.pdbx_description
1 polymer ?
#
loop_
_entity_poly.entity_id
_entity_poly.type
_entity_poly.pdbx_seq_one_letter_code
_entity_poly.pdbx_strand_id
1 'polypeptide(L)'
;ARELLVSRPEVNAKLHKRWTHILVDEFQDTSQAQLDLIKLLTTQSLLVVGDGDQSIYSWRGAYAETMSDFVNEFDNHATNSKTTTTNQQQQQQEVNDYNQEVNTIYLMENYRSTTNIVKAAQKIISVPSSSSSAQATIRQDMKPMRGTGPTPRILACSDAKAEASFVAKTILDMEREGDLSPASSTIA
;
A
#
# COMPACT_ATOMS: atom_id res chain seq x y z
N ALA A 1 3.10 22.04 2.86
CA ALA A 1 4.35 21.30 2.54
C ALA A 1 4.75 21.49 1.07
N ARG A 2 3.93 21.05 0.10
CA ARG A 2 4.15 21.25 -1.34
C ARG A 2 4.50 22.70 -1.71
N GLU A 3 3.68 23.66 -1.30
CA GLU A 3 3.90 25.09 -1.57
C GLU A 3 5.24 25.61 -1.05
N LEU A 4 5.69 25.14 0.11
CA LEU A 4 6.98 25.53 0.69
C LEU A 4 8.14 25.02 -0.16
N LEU A 5 8.08 23.76 -0.60
CA LEU A 5 9.16 23.16 -1.41
C LEU A 5 9.24 23.77 -2.80
N VAL A 6 8.09 24.14 -3.38
CA VAL A 6 8.01 24.83 -4.67
C VAL A 6 8.52 26.27 -4.55
N SER A 7 8.09 27.00 -3.51
CA SER A 7 8.47 28.42 -3.33
C SER A 7 9.89 28.63 -2.80
N ARG A 8 10.51 27.61 -2.19
CA ARG A 8 11.84 27.70 -1.58
C ARG A 8 12.78 26.59 -2.07
N PRO A 9 13.38 26.76 -3.27
CA PRO A 9 14.27 25.75 -3.86
C PRO A 9 15.46 25.38 -2.97
N GLU A 10 15.94 26.29 -2.12
CA GLU A 10 17.04 26.05 -1.20
C GLU A 10 16.69 25.05 -0.10
N VAL A 11 15.42 24.99 0.30
CA VAL A 11 14.91 24.00 1.26
C VAL A 11 14.80 22.65 0.56
N ASN A 12 14.26 22.64 -0.66
CA ASN A 12 14.15 21.42 -1.45
C ASN A 12 15.52 20.78 -1.72
N ALA A 13 16.51 21.58 -2.15
CA ALA A 13 17.87 21.12 -2.39
C ALA A 13 18.55 20.55 -1.14
N LYS A 14 18.24 21.08 0.06
CA LYS A 14 18.73 20.51 1.32
C LYS A 14 18.09 19.15 1.60
N LEU A 15 16.80 19.00 1.33
CA LEU A 15 16.09 17.72 1.50
C LEU A 15 16.56 16.69 0.47
N HIS A 16 16.76 17.07 -0.78
CA HIS A 16 17.33 16.24 -1.83
C HIS A 16 18.71 15.69 -1.48
N LYS A 17 19.56 16.50 -0.85
CA LYS A 17 20.87 16.05 -0.34
C LYS A 17 20.75 15.10 0.87
N ARG A 18 19.67 15.19 1.63
CA ARG A 18 19.45 14.40 2.84
C ARG A 18 18.73 13.07 2.55
N TRP A 19 17.79 13.08 1.62
CA TRP A 19 16.93 11.97 1.25
C TRP A 19 17.17 11.62 -0.21
N THR A 20 18.26 10.89 -0.45
CA THR A 20 18.62 10.40 -1.78
C THR A 20 17.77 9.20 -2.19
N HIS A 21 17.36 8.38 -1.21
CA HIS A 21 16.53 7.20 -1.42
C HIS A 21 15.27 7.32 -0.57
N ILE A 22 14.10 7.18 -1.20
CA ILE A 22 12.80 7.27 -0.53
C ILE A 22 12.11 5.91 -0.59
N LEU A 23 11.59 5.48 0.55
CA LEU A 23 10.70 4.33 0.66
C LEU A 23 9.31 4.82 1.10
N VAL A 24 8.28 4.39 0.38
CA VAL A 24 6.89 4.66 0.71
C VAL A 24 6.18 3.34 0.93
N ASP A 25 5.67 3.14 2.14
CA ASP A 25 4.85 2.00 2.51
C ASP A 25 3.36 2.36 2.36
N GLU A 26 2.48 1.36 2.29
CA GLU A 26 1.02 1.51 2.13
C GLU A 26 0.63 2.43 0.95
N PHE A 27 1.32 2.29 -0.18
CA PHE A 27 1.20 3.21 -1.31
C PHE A 27 -0.20 3.22 -1.94
N GLN A 28 -0.96 2.14 -1.83
CA GLN A 28 -2.34 2.03 -2.32
C GLN A 28 -3.31 3.04 -1.69
N ASP A 29 -2.98 3.59 -0.53
CA ASP A 29 -3.81 4.56 0.20
C ASP A 29 -3.32 6.01 0.04
N THR A 30 -2.45 6.25 -0.94
CA THR A 30 -1.89 7.57 -1.25
C THR A 30 -2.92 8.44 -1.98
N SER A 31 -3.09 9.68 -1.50
CA SER A 31 -3.85 10.73 -2.18
C SER A 31 -3.01 11.50 -3.21
N GLN A 32 -3.65 12.18 -4.15
CA GLN A 32 -2.93 12.99 -5.16
C GLN A 32 -1.96 14.01 -4.54
N ALA A 33 -2.33 14.66 -3.44
CA ALA A 33 -1.47 15.64 -2.78
C ALA A 33 -0.22 15.02 -2.16
N GLN A 34 -0.32 13.77 -1.68
CA GLN A 34 0.83 13.00 -1.19
C GLN A 34 1.70 12.51 -2.35
N LEU A 35 1.10 12.05 -3.45
CA LEU A 35 1.81 11.67 -4.66
C LEU A 35 2.65 12.83 -5.22
N ASP A 36 2.05 14.02 -5.33
CA ASP A 36 2.73 15.25 -5.73
C ASP A 36 3.94 15.56 -4.84
N LEU A 37 3.79 15.38 -3.53
CA LEU A 37 4.87 15.60 -2.57
C LEU A 37 5.99 14.57 -2.74
N ILE A 38 5.65 13.30 -2.93
CA ILE A 38 6.62 12.21 -3.18
C ILE A 38 7.42 12.50 -4.44
N LYS A 39 6.76 12.92 -5.53
CA LYS A 39 7.41 13.32 -6.79
C LYS A 39 8.37 14.49 -6.59
N LEU A 40 8.00 15.50 -5.80
CA LEU A 40 8.87 16.65 -5.52
C LEU A 40 10.11 16.30 -4.68
N LEU A 41 9.97 15.34 -3.76
CA LEU A 41 11.05 14.93 -2.86
C LEU A 41 12.00 13.90 -3.48
N THR A 42 11.52 13.11 -4.43
CA THR A 42 12.29 12.03 -5.05
C THR A 42 13.34 12.58 -5.99
N THR A 43 14.61 12.21 -5.76
CA THR A 43 15.72 12.65 -6.61
C THR A 43 16.65 11.57 -7.14
N GLN A 44 16.69 10.38 -6.58
CA GLN A 44 17.57 9.35 -7.11
C GLN A 44 16.86 8.01 -7.19
N SER A 45 16.29 7.53 -6.09
CA SER A 45 15.47 6.32 -6.12
C SER A 45 14.23 6.45 -5.27
N LEU A 46 13.15 5.87 -5.79
CA LEU A 46 11.90 5.66 -5.07
C LEU A 46 11.60 4.16 -5.04
N LEU A 47 11.33 3.63 -3.86
CA LEU A 47 10.76 2.32 -3.66
C LEU A 47 9.36 2.49 -3.06
N VAL A 48 8.36 1.96 -3.72
CA VAL A 48 6.99 1.93 -3.20
C VAL A 48 6.61 0.49 -2.87
N VAL A 49 5.88 0.33 -1.77
CA VAL A 49 5.32 -0.95 -1.32
C VAL A 49 3.83 -0.74 -1.09
N GLY A 50 3.02 -1.71 -1.49
CA GLY A 50 1.57 -1.63 -1.35
C GLY A 50 0.87 -2.87 -1.89
N ASP A 51 -0.43 -2.94 -1.65
CA ASP A 51 -1.32 -3.98 -2.11
C ASP A 51 -2.64 -3.37 -2.58
N GLY A 52 -2.95 -3.48 -3.88
CA GLY A 52 -4.17 -2.90 -4.44
C GLY A 52 -5.45 -3.50 -3.86
N ASP A 53 -5.43 -4.75 -3.42
CA ASP A 53 -6.60 -5.41 -2.80
C ASP A 53 -6.81 -4.95 -1.34
N GLN A 54 -5.88 -4.17 -0.77
CA GLN A 54 -5.97 -3.60 0.59
C GLN A 54 -6.32 -2.11 0.63
N SER A 55 -6.66 -1.49 -0.50
CA SER A 55 -7.08 -0.08 -0.49
C SER A 55 -8.45 0.09 0.15
N ILE A 56 -8.49 0.70 1.34
CA ILE A 56 -9.73 0.93 2.12
C ILE A 56 -9.99 2.42 2.41
N TYR A 57 -9.09 3.32 2.00
CA TYR A 57 -9.21 4.76 2.26
C TYR A 57 -9.75 5.57 1.08
N SER A 58 -10.42 4.94 0.11
CA SER A 58 -10.99 5.63 -1.07
C SER A 58 -11.92 6.80 -0.70
N TRP A 59 -12.68 6.68 0.40
CA TRP A 59 -13.55 7.74 0.94
C TRP A 59 -12.78 9.00 1.42
N ARG A 60 -11.47 8.91 1.64
CA ARG A 60 -10.58 10.05 1.97
C ARG A 60 -9.87 10.62 0.74
N GLY A 61 -10.20 10.17 -0.46
CA GLY A 61 -9.52 10.55 -1.68
C GLY A 61 -8.19 9.83 -1.89
N ALA A 62 -8.00 8.65 -1.28
CA ALA A 62 -6.99 7.71 -1.74
C ALA A 62 -7.34 7.30 -3.17
N TYR A 63 -6.37 7.42 -4.06
CA TYR A 63 -6.58 7.11 -5.47
C TYR A 63 -6.20 5.63 -5.67
N ALA A 64 -7.16 4.71 -5.59
CA ALA A 64 -6.89 3.26 -5.58
C ALA A 64 -6.19 2.75 -6.87
N GLU A 65 -6.32 3.48 -7.98
CA GLU A 65 -5.64 3.17 -9.25
C GLU A 65 -4.12 3.42 -9.19
N THR A 66 -3.64 4.09 -8.13
CA THR A 66 -2.24 4.51 -7.92
C THR A 66 -1.22 3.38 -8.07
N MET A 67 -1.53 2.14 -7.68
CA MET A 67 -0.56 1.04 -7.77
C MET A 67 -0.35 0.55 -9.21
N SER A 68 -1.43 0.46 -10.00
CA SER A 68 -1.35 0.01 -11.40
C SER A 68 -0.93 1.14 -12.33
N ASP A 69 -1.30 2.38 -12.01
CA ASP A 69 -0.92 3.57 -12.77
C ASP A 69 0.46 4.12 -12.39
N PHE A 70 1.07 3.64 -11.30
CA PHE A 70 2.39 4.08 -10.84
C PHE A 70 3.44 4.02 -11.96
N VAL A 71 3.46 2.91 -12.70
CA VAL A 71 4.40 2.71 -13.83
C VAL A 71 4.19 3.81 -14.87
N ASN A 72 2.94 4.03 -15.29
CA ASN A 72 2.60 5.04 -16.29
C ASN A 72 2.90 6.46 -15.78
N GLU A 73 2.58 6.77 -14.53
CA GLU A 73 2.75 8.10 -13.93
C GLU A 73 4.22 8.48 -13.72
N PHE A 74 5.08 7.53 -13.32
CA PHE A 74 6.51 7.79 -13.15
C PHE A 74 7.30 7.73 -14.47
N ASP A 75 6.90 6.89 -15.42
CA ASP A 75 7.45 6.90 -16.78
C ASP A 75 7.15 8.26 -17.48
N ASN A 76 5.94 8.81 -17.29
CA ASN A 76 5.58 10.11 -17.83
C ASN A 76 6.25 11.28 -17.09
N HIS A 77 6.45 11.20 -15.78
CA HIS A 77 7.17 12.21 -15.01
C HIS A 77 8.64 12.34 -15.45
N ALA A 78 9.30 11.20 -15.70
CA ALA A 78 10.64 11.17 -16.30
C ALA A 78 10.70 11.87 -17.68
N THR A 79 9.61 11.80 -18.44
CA THR A 79 9.53 12.35 -19.80
C THR A 79 9.22 13.85 -19.81
N ASN A 80 8.33 14.34 -18.94
CA ASN A 80 7.97 15.77 -18.88
C ASN A 80 9.03 16.69 -18.24
N SER A 81 9.95 16.13 -17.45
CA SER A 81 11.15 16.85 -17.00
C SER A 81 12.08 17.23 -18.18
N LYS A 82 11.90 16.59 -19.36
CA LYS A 82 12.70 16.87 -20.58
C LYS A 82 12.19 18.08 -21.39
N THR A 83 10.96 18.57 -21.20
CA THR A 83 10.32 19.53 -22.12
C THR A 83 10.25 20.98 -21.63
N THR A 84 10.59 21.29 -20.37
CA THR A 84 10.46 22.66 -19.84
C THR A 84 11.73 23.53 -20.01
N THR A 85 12.83 22.98 -20.53
CA THR A 85 14.05 23.76 -20.80
C THR A 85 14.12 24.19 -22.27
N THR A 86 13.19 25.04 -22.69
CA THR A 86 13.43 25.91 -23.87
C THR A 86 12.79 27.26 -23.60
N ASN A 87 13.45 28.04 -22.72
CA ASN A 87 13.87 29.42 -23.00
C ASN A 87 14.26 30.13 -21.68
N GLN A 88 15.48 30.69 -21.70
CA GLN A 88 16.04 31.73 -20.82
C GLN A 88 16.92 31.28 -19.63
N GLN A 89 18.22 31.38 -19.93
CA GLN A 89 19.35 31.79 -19.09
C GLN A 89 20.05 30.76 -18.18
N GLN A 90 21.36 30.70 -18.41
CA GLN A 90 22.38 29.79 -17.91
C GLN A 90 22.56 29.85 -16.39
N GLN A 91 22.11 28.80 -15.69
CA GLN A 91 22.79 28.20 -14.54
C GLN A 91 22.63 26.68 -14.68
N GLN A 92 23.74 25.95 -14.75
CA GLN A 92 23.75 24.49 -14.87
C GLN A 92 23.14 23.88 -13.59
N GLN A 93 21.84 23.61 -13.62
CA GLN A 93 21.23 22.61 -12.75
C GLN A 93 21.34 21.28 -13.49
N GLU A 94 22.02 20.32 -12.86
CA GLU A 94 22.07 18.93 -13.33
C GLU A 94 20.63 18.42 -13.51
N VAL A 95 20.22 18.26 -14.77
CA VAL A 95 18.96 17.63 -15.12
C VAL A 95 19.14 16.14 -14.83
N ASN A 96 18.60 15.68 -13.71
CA ASN A 96 18.61 14.26 -13.37
C ASN A 96 17.78 13.50 -14.42
N ASP A 97 18.46 12.73 -15.25
CA ASP A 97 17.89 11.87 -16.29
C ASP A 97 17.26 10.64 -15.63
N TYR A 98 15.98 10.72 -15.27
CA TYR A 98 15.24 9.57 -14.70
C TYR A 98 14.76 8.61 -15.79
N ASN A 99 15.63 8.14 -16.68
CA ASN A 99 15.27 7.10 -17.63
C ASN A 99 15.35 5.71 -16.97
N GLN A 100 14.66 5.52 -15.84
CA GLN A 100 14.70 4.26 -15.08
C GLN A 100 13.45 3.43 -15.34
N GLU A 101 13.67 2.27 -15.96
CA GLU A 101 12.71 1.17 -16.05
C GLU A 101 12.16 0.83 -14.66
N VAL A 102 10.85 0.93 -14.47
CA VAL A 102 10.21 0.59 -13.20
C VAL A 102 10.29 -0.92 -12.98
N ASN A 103 11.18 -1.36 -12.10
CA ASN A 103 11.28 -2.76 -11.73
C ASN A 103 10.16 -3.13 -10.73
N THR A 104 9.22 -3.97 -11.17
CA THR A 104 8.10 -4.44 -10.33
C THR A 104 8.39 -5.83 -9.79
N ILE A 105 8.38 -5.97 -8.46
CA ILE A 105 8.60 -7.24 -7.77
C ILE A 105 7.30 -7.65 -7.06
N TYR A 106 6.81 -8.85 -7.34
CA TYR A 106 5.63 -9.42 -6.70
C TYR A 106 6.03 -10.38 -5.56
N LEU A 107 5.51 -10.13 -4.36
CA LEU A 107 5.73 -10.99 -3.19
C LEU A 107 4.53 -11.90 -2.98
N MET A 108 4.63 -13.15 -3.43
CA MET A 108 3.49 -14.07 -3.43
C MET A 108 3.42 -15.00 -2.22
N GLU A 109 4.41 -14.99 -1.35
CA GLU A 109 4.48 -15.89 -0.20
C GLU A 109 3.91 -15.23 1.07
N ASN A 110 2.85 -15.82 1.63
CA ASN A 110 2.22 -15.35 2.86
C ASN A 110 2.84 -16.05 4.08
N TYR A 111 3.61 -15.29 4.84
CA TYR A 111 4.29 -15.76 6.06
C TYR A 111 3.51 -15.49 7.34
N ARG A 112 2.42 -14.70 7.28
CA ARG A 112 1.64 -14.28 8.46
C ARG A 112 0.58 -15.31 8.85
N SER A 113 -0.19 -15.75 7.88
CA SER A 113 -1.45 -16.46 8.09
C SER A 113 -1.34 -17.95 7.76
N THR A 114 -2.21 -18.75 8.38
CA THR A 114 -2.32 -20.19 8.10
C THR A 114 -3.05 -20.45 6.78
N THR A 115 -2.86 -21.64 6.21
CA THR A 115 -3.47 -22.01 4.91
C THR A 115 -4.98 -21.78 4.87
N ASN A 116 -5.71 -22.12 5.93
CA ASN A 116 -7.15 -21.96 5.96
C ASN A 116 -7.58 -20.49 5.97
N ILE A 117 -6.81 -19.60 6.61
CA ILE A 117 -7.07 -18.14 6.60
C ILE A 117 -6.78 -17.57 5.21
N VAL A 118 -5.62 -17.92 4.62
CA VAL A 118 -5.22 -17.43 3.29
C VAL A 118 -6.24 -17.86 2.21
N LYS A 119 -6.66 -19.14 2.23
CA LYS A 119 -7.70 -19.64 1.33
C LYS A 119 -9.04 -18.93 1.48
N ALA A 120 -9.46 -18.63 2.72
CA ALA A 120 -10.70 -17.91 2.97
C ALA A 120 -10.63 -16.48 2.40
N ALA A 121 -9.52 -15.77 2.64
CA ALA A 121 -9.31 -14.42 2.13
C ALA A 121 -9.31 -14.38 0.60
N GLN A 122 -8.54 -15.26 -0.07
CA GLN A 122 -8.52 -15.33 -1.53
C GLN A 122 -9.90 -15.64 -2.13
N LYS A 123 -10.67 -16.51 -1.47
CA LYS A 123 -12.04 -16.82 -1.92
C LYS A 123 -12.98 -15.62 -1.81
N ILE A 124 -12.80 -14.75 -0.83
CA ILE A 124 -13.57 -13.50 -0.71
C ILE A 124 -13.14 -12.49 -1.78
N ILE A 125 -11.84 -12.30 -1.97
CA ILE A 125 -11.27 -11.32 -2.92
C ILE A 125 -11.58 -11.68 -4.38
N SER A 126 -11.65 -12.97 -4.70
CA SER A 126 -11.98 -13.47 -6.05
C SER A 126 -13.46 -13.31 -6.43
N VAL A 127 -14.36 -12.96 -5.49
CA VAL A 127 -15.74 -12.65 -5.83
C VAL A 127 -15.76 -11.30 -6.59
N PRO A 128 -16.24 -11.26 -7.84
CA PRO A 128 -16.30 -10.00 -8.58
C PRO A 128 -17.21 -9.02 -7.85
N SER A 129 -16.68 -7.86 -7.49
CA SER A 129 -17.52 -6.73 -7.07
C SER A 129 -18.17 -6.15 -8.31
N SER A 130 -19.44 -5.77 -8.24
CA SER A 130 -20.23 -5.16 -9.33
C SER A 130 -19.71 -3.78 -9.82
N SER A 131 -18.50 -3.39 -9.43
CA SER A 131 -17.89 -2.07 -9.63
C SER A 131 -16.47 -2.12 -10.21
N SER A 132 -15.90 -3.29 -10.47
CA SER A 132 -14.52 -3.39 -10.98
C SER A 132 -14.51 -3.33 -12.50
N SER A 133 -13.95 -2.26 -13.06
CA SER A 133 -13.61 -2.15 -14.48
C SER A 133 -12.68 -3.30 -14.89
N ALA A 134 -12.80 -3.70 -16.15
CA ALA A 134 -12.22 -4.88 -16.77
C ALA A 134 -10.68 -4.86 -16.94
N GLN A 135 -9.93 -4.21 -16.06
CA GLN A 135 -8.49 -4.36 -16.01
C GLN A 135 -8.17 -5.49 -15.02
N ALA A 136 -8.15 -6.73 -15.54
CA ALA A 136 -7.60 -7.87 -14.84
C ALA A 136 -6.10 -7.65 -14.64
N THR A 137 -5.73 -6.85 -13.65
CA THR A 137 -4.39 -6.91 -13.06
C THR A 137 -4.13 -8.37 -12.75
N ILE A 138 -2.96 -8.85 -13.11
CA ILE A 138 -2.53 -10.23 -12.94
C ILE A 138 -2.63 -10.58 -11.44
N ARG A 139 -3.81 -11.05 -11.02
CA ARG A 139 -4.09 -11.45 -9.64
C ARG A 139 -3.42 -12.79 -9.44
N GLN A 140 -2.20 -12.75 -8.92
CA GLN A 140 -1.47 -13.94 -8.55
C GLN A 140 -1.95 -14.39 -7.17
N ASP A 141 -2.15 -15.69 -7.02
CA ASP A 141 -2.61 -16.26 -5.76
C ASP A 141 -1.48 -16.25 -4.71
N MET A 142 -1.82 -15.87 -3.48
CA MET A 142 -0.89 -15.96 -2.36
C MET A 142 -0.63 -17.43 -1.98
N LYS A 143 0.64 -17.78 -1.82
CA LYS A 143 1.10 -19.09 -1.33
C LYS A 143 1.27 -19.05 0.20
N PRO A 144 0.47 -19.78 0.98
CA PRO A 144 0.66 -19.84 2.43
C PRO A 144 1.94 -20.61 2.79
N MET A 145 2.74 -20.05 3.69
CA MET A 145 4.00 -20.65 4.16
C MET A 145 3.90 -21.26 5.57
N ARG A 146 2.78 -21.05 6.27
CA ARG A 146 2.49 -21.68 7.57
C ARG A 146 1.68 -22.97 7.39
N GLY A 147 1.56 -23.75 8.47
CA GLY A 147 0.70 -24.93 8.50
C GLY A 147 -0.79 -24.61 8.27
N THR A 148 -1.61 -25.67 8.17
CA THR A 148 -3.03 -25.56 7.80
C THR A 148 -3.83 -24.61 8.70
N GLY A 149 -3.58 -24.68 10.02
CA GLY A 149 -4.32 -23.93 11.03
C GLY A 149 -5.79 -24.35 11.16
N PRO A 150 -6.53 -23.77 12.12
CA PRO A 150 -7.96 -24.00 12.27
C PRO A 150 -8.76 -23.39 11.10
N THR A 151 -9.93 -23.94 10.82
CA THR A 151 -10.87 -23.36 9.85
C THR A 151 -11.56 -22.13 10.46
N PRO A 152 -11.70 -21.01 9.73
CA PRO A 152 -12.49 -19.86 10.18
C PRO A 152 -13.92 -20.28 10.54
N ARG A 153 -14.44 -19.74 11.66
CA ARG A 153 -15.80 -20.03 12.16
C ARG A 153 -16.67 -18.80 12.00
N ILE A 154 -17.91 -19.00 11.56
CA ILE A 154 -18.95 -17.97 11.52
C ILE A 154 -19.97 -18.31 12.60
N LEU A 155 -20.32 -17.31 13.43
CA LEU A 155 -21.33 -17.44 14.47
C LEU A 155 -22.43 -16.41 14.23
N ALA A 156 -23.68 -16.88 14.17
CA ALA A 156 -24.85 -16.00 14.21
C ALA A 156 -25.29 -15.81 15.66
N CYS A 157 -25.43 -14.56 16.10
CA CYS A 157 -25.91 -14.19 17.43
C CYS A 157 -27.30 -13.55 17.33
N SER A 158 -28.12 -13.70 18.38
CA SER A 158 -29.45 -13.09 18.43
C SER A 158 -29.42 -11.56 18.52
N ASP A 159 -28.38 -11.03 19.17
CA ASP A 159 -28.17 -9.62 19.42
C ASP A 159 -26.69 -9.34 19.74
N ALA A 160 -26.34 -8.05 19.82
CA ALA A 160 -24.97 -7.60 20.11
C ALA A 160 -24.47 -8.03 21.51
N LYS A 161 -25.38 -8.21 22.48
CA LYS A 161 -24.98 -8.65 23.84
C LYS A 161 -24.60 -10.13 23.82
N ALA A 162 -25.31 -10.95 23.07
CA ALA A 162 -24.98 -12.35 22.85
C ALA A 162 -23.63 -12.51 22.14
N GLU A 163 -23.37 -11.70 21.10
CA GLU A 163 -22.07 -11.64 20.42
C GLU A 163 -20.93 -11.27 21.37
N ALA A 164 -21.07 -10.14 22.08
CA ALA A 164 -20.05 -9.68 23.02
C ALA A 164 -19.78 -10.72 24.12
N SER A 165 -20.83 -11.37 24.63
CA SER A 165 -20.70 -12.43 25.65
C SER A 165 -19.97 -13.65 25.11
N PHE A 166 -20.26 -14.05 23.86
CA PHE A 166 -19.57 -15.16 23.22
C PHE A 166 -18.08 -14.87 23.01
N VAL A 167 -17.74 -13.69 22.48
CA VAL A 167 -16.34 -13.27 22.25
C VAL A 167 -15.58 -13.25 23.57
N ALA A 168 -16.12 -12.59 24.60
CA ALA A 168 -15.48 -12.50 25.91
C ALA A 168 -15.26 -13.88 26.54
N LYS A 169 -16.28 -14.75 26.50
CA LYS A 169 -16.17 -16.12 27.02
C LYS A 169 -15.10 -16.92 26.28
N THR A 170 -15.08 -16.82 24.94
CA THR A 170 -14.12 -17.56 24.11
C THR A 170 -12.68 -17.14 24.43
N ILE A 171 -12.41 -15.84 24.56
CA ILE A 171 -11.08 -15.34 24.93
C ILE A 171 -10.66 -15.85 26.30
N LEU A 172 -11.55 -15.78 27.30
CA LEU A 172 -11.27 -16.25 28.66
C LEU A 172 -11.02 -17.76 28.73
N ASP A 173 -11.77 -18.56 27.97
CA ASP A 173 -11.59 -20.00 27.92
C ASP A 173 -10.25 -20.36 27.25
N MET A 174 -9.89 -19.70 26.15
CA MET A 174 -8.60 -19.88 25.48
C MET A 174 -7.40 -19.43 26.31
N GLU A 175 -7.53 -18.34 27.10
CA GLU A 175 -6.51 -17.91 28.05
C GLU A 175 -6.31 -18.95 29.15
N ARG A 176 -7.41 -19.51 29.68
CA ARG A 176 -7.37 -20.56 30.72
C ARG A 176 -6.71 -21.85 30.19
N GLU A 177 -6.95 -22.19 28.94
CA GLU A 177 -6.38 -23.36 28.26
C GLU A 177 -4.90 -23.15 27.85
N GLY A 178 -4.41 -21.91 27.90
CA GLY A 178 -3.04 -21.55 27.52
C GLY A 178 -2.84 -21.35 26.02
N ASP A 179 -3.92 -21.38 25.24
CA ASP A 179 -3.91 -21.22 23.78
C ASP A 179 -3.77 -19.75 23.35
N LEU A 180 -4.07 -18.81 24.24
CA LEU A 180 -3.92 -17.37 24.02
C LEU A 180 -3.18 -16.70 25.17
N SER A 181 -2.21 -15.86 24.82
CA SER A 181 -1.66 -14.87 25.74
C SER A 181 -2.55 -13.62 25.75
N PRO A 182 -2.73 -12.96 26.91
CA PRO A 182 -3.47 -11.69 27.01
C PRO A 182 -3.00 -10.62 26.00
N ALA A 183 -1.71 -10.64 25.62
CA ALA A 183 -1.13 -9.70 24.67
C ALA A 183 -1.31 -10.09 23.18
N SER A 184 -1.83 -11.28 22.91
CA SER A 184 -1.94 -11.84 21.54
C SER A 184 -3.36 -11.83 20.96
N SER A 185 -4.35 -11.37 21.73
CA SER A 185 -5.74 -11.30 21.29
C SER A 185 -6.07 -9.88 20.78
N THR A 186 -6.66 -9.81 19.60
CA THR A 186 -7.19 -8.57 19.01
C THR A 186 -8.66 -8.78 18.68
N ILE A 187 -9.51 -7.85 19.10
CA ILE A 187 -10.88 -7.71 18.61
C ILE A 187 -10.82 -6.60 17.56
N ALA A 188 -11.16 -6.93 16.32
CA ALA A 188 -11.15 -6.02 15.17
C ALA A 188 -12.53 -5.98 14.53
#